data_AF-A0AAV0KYC6-F1
#
_entry.id   AF-A0AAV0KYC6-F1
#
_cell.length_a   1.000
_cell.length_b   1.000
_cell.length_c   1.000
_cell.angle_alpha   90.00
_cell.angle_beta   90.00
_cell.angle_gamma   90.00
#
_symmetry.space_group_name_H-M   'P 1'
#
loop_
_entity.id
_entity.type
_entity.pdbx_description
1 polymer ?
#
loop_
_entity_poly.entity_id
_entity_poly.type
_entity_poly.pdbx_seq_one_letter_code
_entity_poly.pdbx_strand_id
1 'polypeptide(L)'
;MEASSSSPSSSSSVTVATGDRFRLHDRLELLEFADKYVVKSFESPNRGFSISREDGDIQPLDGADVDPPVRPYRTSTIYGVAGTIRLVAGTYILVITSQKEVGEFLGFPVFRVMSMQFLPCNEALKFSTSEEKRDEAYFMNLLRIVESTPGLYYSYDTDITLNLQRRCKLTDGWMAKPIWKQADPRFVWNRNLLEDLIEAKLDEFVIPLLQGNILCYRTRMWRRGANLQGDTANSIETEQLLETEGFRSSFLQFRGSVPLLWEQIVDLSYKPRLRIIDNEQTPKVVERHFLDLSQRYGDVVAVDLTDKHGDEGLLSAAYANEMKTLPSVRYCSFDFHHFCSNSNFDKLQILYDQVSEDFEKQG
;
A
#
# COMPACT_ATOMS: atom_id res chain seq x y z
N MET A 1 44.86 34.04 41.18
CA MET A 1 44.06 32.79 41.22
C MET A 1 43.14 32.84 40.03
N GLU A 2 43.66 32.42 38.89
CA GLU A 2 42.90 32.19 37.65
C GLU A 2 42.07 30.92 37.84
N ALA A 3 40.77 31.00 37.58
CA ALA A 3 39.90 29.85 37.47
C ALA A 3 39.48 29.72 36.01
N SER A 4 40.16 28.83 35.32
CA SER A 4 39.87 28.33 33.98
C SER A 4 38.56 27.54 33.97
N SER A 5 37.54 28.01 33.26
CA SER A 5 36.34 27.24 32.93
C SER A 5 36.37 26.84 31.46
N SER A 6 36.84 25.61 31.20
CA SER A 6 36.80 24.97 29.89
C SER A 6 35.43 24.35 29.64
N SER A 7 34.71 24.88 28.65
CA SER A 7 33.50 24.26 28.08
C SER A 7 33.89 23.07 27.19
N PRO A 8 33.30 21.87 27.34
CA PRO A 8 33.41 20.85 26.31
C PRO A 8 32.29 21.07 25.27
N SER A 9 32.68 21.63 24.13
CA SER A 9 31.94 21.52 22.88
C SER A 9 32.06 20.08 22.37
N SER A 10 31.03 19.27 22.55
CA SER A 10 30.87 18.02 21.81
C SER A 10 29.62 18.09 20.97
N SER A 11 29.77 18.64 19.75
CA SER A 11 28.87 18.40 18.64
C SER A 11 28.95 16.91 18.28
N SER A 12 28.13 16.09 18.93
CA SER A 12 27.90 14.71 18.50
C SER A 12 27.07 14.77 17.21
N SER A 13 27.75 14.92 16.09
CA SER A 13 27.24 14.50 14.79
C SER A 13 26.81 13.04 14.93
N VAL A 14 25.49 12.80 14.88
CA VAL A 14 24.96 11.44 14.74
C VAL A 14 25.34 10.98 13.34
N THR A 15 26.56 10.46 13.21
CA THR A 15 26.92 9.57 12.12
C THR A 15 25.99 8.38 12.25
N VAL A 16 24.99 8.31 11.35
CA VAL A 16 24.14 7.15 11.17
C VAL A 16 25.06 5.95 10.97
N ALA A 17 25.15 5.11 12.00
CA ALA A 17 25.92 3.88 11.95
C ALA A 17 25.43 3.06 10.76
N THR A 18 26.35 2.73 9.86
CA THR A 18 26.19 1.72 8.81
C THR A 18 26.10 0.35 9.48
N GLY A 19 25.01 0.08 10.19
CA GLY A 19 24.60 -1.28 10.54
C GLY A 19 24.06 -1.98 9.29
N ASP A 20 24.23 -3.30 9.21
CA ASP A 20 23.68 -4.17 8.15
C ASP A 20 22.20 -3.85 7.92
N ARG A 21 21.91 -3.03 6.91
CA ARG A 21 20.55 -2.70 6.47
C ARG A 21 20.22 -3.59 5.28
N PHE A 22 19.02 -4.16 5.31
CA PHE A 22 18.54 -4.93 4.17
C PHE A 22 18.22 -3.98 3.01
N ARG A 23 18.73 -4.29 1.81
CA ARG A 23 18.54 -3.49 0.60
C ARG A 23 18.09 -4.39 -0.54
N LEU A 24 17.09 -3.92 -1.30
CA LEU A 24 16.64 -4.57 -2.52
C LEU A 24 17.58 -4.25 -3.68
N HIS A 25 17.67 -5.15 -4.67
CA HIS A 25 18.41 -4.88 -5.91
C HIS A 25 17.65 -3.86 -6.78
N ASP A 26 18.32 -2.77 -7.18
CA ASP A 26 17.68 -1.63 -7.85
C ASP A 26 17.60 -1.76 -9.38
N ARG A 27 18.60 -2.40 -9.98
CA ARG A 27 18.70 -2.68 -11.41
C ARG A 27 18.85 -4.15 -11.66
N LEU A 28 17.84 -4.71 -12.34
CA LEU A 28 17.75 -6.12 -12.66
C LEU A 28 17.85 -6.30 -14.18
N GLU A 29 18.54 -7.35 -14.58
CA GLU A 29 18.61 -7.80 -15.97
C GLU A 29 17.65 -8.98 -16.15
N LEU A 30 16.70 -8.82 -17.07
CA LEU A 30 15.79 -9.86 -17.52
C LEU A 30 16.34 -10.47 -18.81
N LEU A 31 16.73 -11.73 -18.74
CA LEU A 31 17.14 -12.55 -19.87
C LEU A 31 16.00 -13.47 -20.25
N GLU A 32 15.58 -13.40 -21.50
CA GLU A 32 14.51 -14.25 -22.00
C GLU A 32 15.08 -15.38 -22.86
N PHE A 33 14.77 -16.62 -22.49
CA PHE A 33 15.11 -17.85 -23.21
C PHE A 33 13.85 -18.54 -23.71
N ALA A 34 14.01 -19.50 -24.62
CA ALA A 34 12.87 -20.23 -25.18
C ALA A 34 12.04 -20.94 -24.09
N ASP A 35 12.74 -21.54 -23.13
CA ASP A 35 12.26 -22.40 -22.06
C ASP A 35 12.09 -21.69 -20.70
N LYS A 36 12.80 -20.58 -20.47
CA LYS A 36 12.77 -19.89 -19.17
C LYS A 36 13.03 -18.38 -19.23
N TYR A 37 12.66 -17.68 -18.17
CA TYR A 37 13.10 -16.32 -17.88
C TYR A 37 14.17 -16.36 -16.78
N VAL A 38 15.21 -15.56 -16.90
CA VAL A 38 16.23 -15.42 -15.85
C VAL A 38 16.30 -13.96 -15.43
N VAL A 39 16.13 -13.71 -14.14
CA VAL A 39 16.24 -12.38 -13.54
C VAL A 39 17.46 -12.37 -12.64
N LYS A 40 18.42 -11.48 -12.92
CA LYS A 40 19.64 -11.33 -12.13
C LYS A 40 19.93 -9.89 -11.78
N SER A 41 20.61 -9.68 -10.65
CA SER A 41 21.07 -8.37 -10.24
C SER A 41 22.21 -7.88 -11.14
N PHE A 42 22.17 -6.61 -11.52
CA PHE A 42 23.26 -5.97 -12.25
C PHE A 42 24.52 -5.83 -11.37
N GLU A 43 24.34 -5.54 -10.08
CA GLU A 43 25.43 -5.36 -9.12
C GLU A 43 26.05 -6.70 -8.71
N SER A 44 25.24 -7.76 -8.65
CA SER A 44 25.66 -9.10 -8.25
C SER A 44 25.10 -10.15 -9.22
N PRO A 45 25.80 -10.43 -10.34
CA PRO A 45 25.30 -11.34 -11.38
C PRO A 45 25.03 -12.78 -10.90
N ASN A 46 25.65 -13.19 -9.79
CA ASN A 46 25.45 -14.49 -9.14
C ASN A 46 24.18 -14.56 -8.28
N ARG A 47 23.46 -13.44 -8.11
CA ARG A 47 22.25 -13.31 -7.30
C ARG A 47 21.05 -13.07 -8.22
N GLY A 48 20.05 -13.93 -8.13
CA GLY A 48 18.90 -13.94 -9.03
C GLY A 48 18.16 -15.26 -8.97
N PHE A 49 17.23 -15.43 -9.90
CA PHE A 49 16.40 -16.61 -10.03
C PHE A 49 15.98 -16.83 -11.49
N SER A 50 15.59 -18.06 -11.79
CA SER A 50 14.98 -18.43 -13.05
C SER A 50 13.51 -18.82 -12.84
N ILE A 51 12.69 -18.56 -13.87
CA ILE A 51 11.29 -18.96 -13.92
C ILE A 51 11.07 -19.76 -15.19
N SER A 52 10.62 -21.00 -15.04
CA SER A 52 10.30 -21.88 -16.16
C SER A 52 9.08 -21.38 -16.93
N ARG A 53 9.12 -21.44 -18.26
CA ARG A 53 7.99 -21.06 -19.13
C ARG A 53 6.95 -22.17 -19.29
N GLU A 54 7.26 -23.39 -18.86
CA GLU A 54 6.36 -24.54 -18.97
C GLU A 54 5.33 -24.55 -17.85
N ASP A 55 5.77 -24.34 -16.61
CA ASP A 55 4.97 -24.46 -15.38
C ASP A 55 5.00 -23.21 -14.50
N GLY A 56 5.90 -22.26 -14.76
CA GLY A 56 6.06 -21.06 -13.93
C GLY A 56 6.80 -21.31 -12.63
N ASP A 57 7.49 -22.44 -12.49
CA ASP A 57 8.26 -22.75 -11.29
C ASP A 57 9.44 -21.80 -11.12
N ILE A 58 9.65 -21.31 -9.88
CA ILE A 58 10.67 -20.33 -9.54
C ILE A 58 11.81 -21.04 -8.82
N GLN A 59 13.01 -20.99 -9.41
CA GLN A 59 14.20 -21.60 -8.85
C GLN A 59 15.30 -20.55 -8.67
N PRO A 60 16.02 -20.54 -7.53
CA PRO A 60 17.21 -19.69 -7.37
C PRO A 60 18.23 -19.95 -8.48
N LEU A 61 19.06 -18.96 -8.81
CA LEU A 61 20.13 -19.15 -9.80
C LEU A 61 21.09 -20.24 -9.36
N ASP A 62 21.29 -21.22 -10.24
CA ASP A 62 22.39 -22.19 -10.15
C ASP A 62 23.57 -21.75 -11.03
N GLY A 63 24.76 -22.33 -10.80
CA GLY A 63 25.99 -21.92 -11.51
C GLY A 63 25.94 -22.03 -13.04
N ALA A 64 25.00 -22.80 -13.61
CA ALA A 64 24.78 -22.91 -15.06
C ALA A 64 24.04 -21.70 -15.66
N ASP A 65 23.37 -20.89 -14.83
CA ASP A 65 22.55 -19.76 -15.26
C ASP A 65 23.29 -18.42 -15.19
N VAL A 66 24.43 -18.39 -14.49
CA VAL A 66 25.33 -17.23 -14.42
C VAL A 66 26.03 -17.02 -15.77
N ASP A 67 26.46 -18.11 -16.41
CA ASP A 67 27.00 -18.15 -17.77
C ASP A 67 26.20 -19.15 -18.63
N PRO A 68 25.05 -18.72 -19.19
CA PRO A 68 24.17 -19.63 -19.90
C PRO A 68 24.86 -20.13 -21.19
N PRO A 69 24.81 -21.46 -21.47
CA PRO A 69 25.42 -22.04 -22.67
C PRO A 69 24.74 -21.58 -23.96
N VAL A 70 23.49 -21.12 -23.85
CA VAL A 70 22.67 -20.60 -24.95
C VAL A 70 22.55 -19.10 -24.79
N ARG A 71 22.60 -18.34 -25.89
CA ARG A 71 22.37 -16.89 -25.84
C ARG A 71 20.88 -16.59 -25.67
N PRO A 72 20.50 -15.64 -24.80
CA PRO A 72 19.13 -15.19 -24.68
C PRO A 72 18.68 -14.55 -26.00
N TYR A 73 17.40 -14.70 -26.35
CA TYR A 73 16.87 -14.07 -27.56
C TYR A 73 16.60 -12.58 -27.33
N ARG A 74 16.39 -12.18 -26.07
CA ARG A 74 16.18 -10.80 -25.66
C ARG A 74 16.73 -10.58 -24.27
N THR A 75 17.35 -9.42 -24.10
CA THR A 75 17.84 -8.91 -22.83
C THR A 75 17.20 -7.56 -22.61
N SER A 76 16.55 -7.37 -21.46
CA SER A 76 15.87 -6.13 -21.11
C SER A 76 16.26 -5.73 -19.68
N THR A 77 16.35 -4.43 -19.42
CA THR A 77 16.50 -3.92 -18.05
C THR A 77 15.13 -3.77 -17.41
N ILE A 78 14.98 -4.28 -16.20
CA ILE A 78 13.80 -4.10 -15.36
C ILE A 78 14.22 -3.52 -14.00
N TYR A 79 13.27 -2.89 -13.32
CA TYR A 79 13.51 -2.19 -12.05
C TYR A 79 12.93 -2.95 -10.85
N GLY A 80 12.34 -4.11 -11.08
CA GLY A 80 11.76 -4.94 -10.04
C GLY A 80 10.82 -6.00 -10.59
N VAL A 81 10.54 -7.01 -9.77
CA VAL A 81 9.49 -7.99 -10.03
C VAL A 81 8.36 -7.72 -9.04
N ALA A 82 7.20 -7.32 -9.56
CA ALA A 82 6.03 -7.01 -8.74
C ALA A 82 5.33 -8.29 -8.24
N GLY A 83 5.55 -9.43 -8.90
CA GLY A 83 5.09 -10.73 -8.44
C GLY A 83 4.67 -11.65 -9.59
N THR A 84 4.06 -12.77 -9.23
CA THR A 84 3.51 -13.78 -10.14
C THR A 84 2.01 -13.92 -9.93
N ILE A 85 1.29 -14.28 -10.99
CA ILE A 85 -0.12 -14.62 -10.91
C ILE A 85 -0.38 -15.88 -11.72
N ARG A 86 -1.04 -16.85 -11.09
CA ARG A 86 -1.48 -18.07 -11.74
C ARG A 86 -2.91 -17.92 -12.25
N LEU A 87 -3.07 -17.99 -13.56
CA LEU A 87 -4.36 -18.02 -14.23
C LEU A 87 -4.64 -19.44 -14.74
N VAL A 88 -5.86 -19.68 -15.24
CA VAL A 88 -6.29 -20.99 -15.79
C VAL A 88 -5.31 -21.49 -16.86
N ALA A 89 -4.78 -20.54 -17.63
CA ALA A 89 -3.99 -20.79 -18.81
C ALA A 89 -2.48 -20.96 -18.52
N GLY A 90 -2.00 -20.48 -17.39
CA GLY A 90 -0.58 -20.48 -17.07
C GLY A 90 -0.21 -19.43 -16.04
N THR A 91 1.08 -19.37 -15.76
CA THR A 91 1.66 -18.43 -14.80
C THR A 91 2.15 -17.19 -15.54
N TYR A 92 1.88 -16.03 -14.97
CA TYR A 92 2.26 -14.74 -15.52
C TYR A 92 3.14 -14.00 -14.53
N ILE A 93 4.25 -13.44 -15.02
CA ILE A 93 5.19 -12.67 -14.20
C ILE A 93 4.95 -11.20 -14.46
N LEU A 94 4.68 -10.41 -13.41
CA LEU A 94 4.56 -8.97 -13.50
C LEU A 94 5.92 -8.31 -13.21
N VAL A 95 6.51 -7.66 -14.21
CA VAL A 95 7.78 -6.95 -14.08
C VAL A 95 7.59 -5.44 -14.22
N ILE A 96 8.40 -4.68 -13.48
CA ILE A 96 8.44 -3.22 -13.54
C ILE A 96 9.46 -2.82 -14.61
N THR A 97 8.98 -2.31 -15.73
CA THR A 97 9.82 -1.95 -16.89
C THR A 97 10.31 -0.51 -16.86
N SER A 98 9.61 0.37 -16.13
CA SER A 98 9.98 1.77 -15.99
C SER A 98 9.55 2.34 -14.65
N GLN A 99 10.43 3.15 -14.05
CA GLN A 99 10.18 3.88 -12.82
C GLN A 99 10.66 5.34 -12.94
N LYS A 100 10.16 6.21 -12.06
CA LYS A 100 10.60 7.59 -11.92
C LYS A 100 10.77 7.91 -10.44
N GLU A 101 11.91 8.47 -10.06
CA GLU A 101 12.12 9.03 -8.73
C GLU A 101 11.21 10.25 -8.52
N VAL A 102 10.44 10.24 -7.43
CA VAL A 102 9.43 11.29 -7.14
C VAL A 102 9.75 12.12 -5.90
N GLY A 103 10.68 11.66 -5.07
CA GLY A 103 11.10 12.36 -3.86
C GLY A 103 11.83 11.42 -2.91
N GLU A 104 12.04 11.89 -1.69
CA GLU A 104 12.72 11.15 -0.62
C GLU A 104 11.80 10.99 0.58
N PHE A 105 11.87 9.82 1.23
CA PHE A 105 11.20 9.52 2.49
C PHE A 105 12.26 9.20 3.54
N LEU A 106 12.40 10.08 4.54
CA LEU A 106 13.42 9.96 5.61
C LEU A 106 14.86 9.86 5.07
N GLY A 107 15.15 10.54 3.96
CA GLY A 107 16.44 10.52 3.27
C GLY A 107 16.67 9.32 2.34
N PHE A 108 15.65 8.48 2.11
CA PHE A 108 15.70 7.39 1.15
C PHE A 108 14.90 7.72 -0.10
N PRO A 109 15.41 7.45 -1.31
CA PRO A 109 14.71 7.75 -2.54
C PRO A 109 13.45 6.89 -2.68
N VAL A 110 12.38 7.52 -3.19
CA VAL A 110 11.10 6.88 -3.46
C VAL A 110 10.81 6.95 -4.95
N PHE A 111 10.43 5.80 -5.49
CA PHE A 111 10.19 5.60 -6.91
C PHE A 111 8.71 5.36 -7.17
N ARG A 112 8.22 5.98 -8.23
CA ARG A 112 6.90 5.74 -8.81
C ARG A 112 7.04 4.78 -9.99
N VAL A 113 6.23 3.74 -10.01
CA VAL A 113 6.08 2.85 -11.16
C VAL A 113 5.45 3.62 -12.32
N MET A 114 6.13 3.64 -13.47
CA MET A 114 5.68 4.30 -14.69
C MET A 114 5.11 3.32 -15.71
N SER A 115 5.66 2.10 -15.77
CA SER A 115 5.19 1.03 -16.63
C SER A 115 5.50 -0.33 -16.02
N MET A 116 4.55 -1.24 -16.17
CA MET A 116 4.68 -2.65 -15.84
C MET A 116 4.28 -3.48 -17.06
N GLN A 117 4.74 -4.73 -17.09
CA GLN A 117 4.41 -5.66 -18.15
C GLN A 117 4.26 -7.07 -17.58
N PHE A 118 3.21 -7.78 -18.01
CA PHE A 118 3.09 -9.21 -17.80
C PHE A 118 3.88 -10.00 -18.84
N LEU A 119 4.64 -10.97 -18.37
CA LEU A 119 5.37 -11.94 -19.18
C LEU A 119 4.70 -13.32 -19.02
N PRO A 120 4.18 -13.91 -20.10
CA PRO A 120 3.50 -15.21 -20.02
C PRO A 120 4.50 -16.37 -19.89
N CYS A 121 4.19 -17.32 -19.02
CA CYS A 121 4.83 -18.64 -18.90
C CYS A 121 3.81 -19.71 -19.35
N ASN A 122 3.48 -19.68 -20.65
CA ASN A 122 2.31 -20.35 -21.19
C ASN A 122 2.68 -21.38 -22.28
N GLU A 123 3.86 -21.99 -22.24
CA GLU A 123 4.23 -23.00 -23.24
C GLU A 123 3.22 -24.17 -23.28
N ALA A 124 2.60 -24.49 -22.13
CA ALA A 124 1.56 -25.51 -22.00
C ALA A 124 0.23 -25.20 -22.73
N LEU A 125 -0.06 -23.93 -23.06
CA LEU A 125 -1.30 -23.54 -23.76
C LEU A 125 -1.35 -23.96 -25.23
N LYS A 126 -0.24 -24.42 -25.79
CA LYS A 126 -0.22 -24.92 -27.18
C LYS A 126 -1.24 -26.05 -27.40
N PHE A 127 -1.70 -26.71 -26.33
CA PHE A 127 -2.67 -27.81 -26.35
C PHE A 127 -4.06 -27.48 -25.79
N SER A 128 -4.37 -26.20 -25.52
CA SER A 128 -5.62 -25.81 -24.85
C SER A 128 -6.87 -25.88 -25.74
N THR A 129 -8.01 -26.11 -25.08
CA THR A 129 -9.36 -26.15 -25.67
C THR A 129 -9.83 -24.78 -26.16
N SER A 130 -10.88 -24.75 -26.99
CA SER A 130 -11.45 -23.50 -27.52
C SER A 130 -12.15 -22.63 -26.46
N GLU A 131 -12.55 -23.23 -25.35
CA GLU A 131 -13.15 -22.54 -24.19
C GLU A 131 -12.07 -21.84 -23.36
N GLU A 132 -10.97 -22.53 -23.05
CA GLU A 132 -9.81 -21.94 -22.36
C GLU A 132 -9.22 -20.75 -23.13
N LYS A 133 -9.24 -20.80 -24.46
CA LYS A 133 -8.81 -19.66 -25.30
C LYS A 133 -9.72 -18.43 -25.19
N ARG A 134 -11.01 -18.62 -24.92
CA ARG A 134 -11.95 -17.49 -24.71
C ARG A 134 -11.79 -16.89 -23.32
N ASP A 135 -11.66 -17.73 -22.30
CA ASP A 135 -11.45 -17.28 -20.93
C ASP A 135 -10.11 -16.56 -20.79
N GLU A 136 -9.07 -17.05 -21.48
CA GLU A 136 -7.78 -16.39 -21.54
C GLU A 136 -7.85 -14.97 -22.11
N ALA A 137 -8.60 -14.78 -23.20
CA ALA A 137 -8.77 -13.45 -23.79
C ALA A 137 -9.44 -12.47 -22.81
N TYR A 138 -10.34 -12.97 -21.97
CA TYR A 138 -10.95 -12.19 -20.90
C TYR A 138 -9.94 -11.83 -19.80
N PHE A 139 -9.17 -12.80 -19.30
CA PHE A 139 -8.15 -12.54 -18.29
C PHE A 139 -7.04 -11.60 -18.78
N MET A 140 -6.62 -11.73 -20.04
CA MET A 140 -5.65 -10.81 -20.65
C MET A 140 -6.13 -9.36 -20.65
N ASN A 141 -7.43 -9.12 -20.82
CA ASN A 141 -7.98 -7.76 -20.69
C ASN A 141 -7.94 -7.27 -19.24
N LEU A 142 -8.18 -8.13 -18.25
CA LEU A 142 -8.02 -7.77 -16.83
C LEU A 142 -6.57 -7.48 -16.48
N LEU A 143 -5.62 -8.28 -16.97
CA LEU A 143 -4.19 -8.04 -16.77
C LEU A 143 -3.75 -6.69 -17.34
N ARG A 144 -4.26 -6.27 -18.52
CA ARG A 144 -4.00 -4.93 -19.07
C ARG A 144 -4.50 -3.80 -18.18
N ILE A 145 -5.62 -4.00 -17.47
CA ILE A 145 -6.11 -3.03 -16.48
C ILE A 145 -5.12 -2.96 -15.31
N VAL A 146 -4.61 -4.11 -14.86
CA VAL A 146 -3.61 -4.17 -13.79
C VAL A 146 -2.29 -3.47 -14.20
N GLU A 147 -1.80 -3.70 -15.43
CA GLU A 147 -0.60 -3.03 -15.97
C GLU A 147 -0.73 -1.50 -16.01
N SER A 148 -1.94 -1.00 -16.25
CA SER A 148 -2.25 0.43 -16.32
C SER A 148 -2.63 1.04 -14.97
N THR A 149 -2.48 0.31 -13.87
CA THR A 149 -2.79 0.80 -12.52
C THR A 149 -1.90 1.99 -12.18
N PRO A 150 -2.45 3.20 -12.00
CA PRO A 150 -1.65 4.37 -11.67
C PRO A 150 -1.36 4.44 -10.17
N GLY A 151 -0.30 5.17 -9.81
CA GLY A 151 -0.02 5.57 -8.44
C GLY A 151 0.56 4.46 -7.58
N LEU A 152 1.40 3.59 -8.15
CA LEU A 152 2.18 2.62 -7.39
C LEU A 152 3.56 3.20 -7.05
N TYR A 153 3.94 3.09 -5.79
CA TYR A 153 5.18 3.64 -5.25
C TYR A 153 5.93 2.58 -4.44
N TYR A 154 7.25 2.69 -4.39
CA TYR A 154 8.11 1.83 -3.58
C TYR A 154 9.47 2.49 -3.33
N SER A 155 10.26 1.91 -2.42
CA SER A 155 11.66 2.27 -2.19
C SER A 155 12.49 0.99 -2.05
N TYR A 156 13.75 1.03 -2.50
CA TYR A 156 14.67 -0.12 -2.40
C TYR A 156 15.31 -0.24 -1.01
N ASP A 157 15.35 0.85 -0.27
CA ASP A 157 16.15 0.98 0.95
C ASP A 157 15.28 1.06 2.21
N THR A 158 13.99 1.34 2.06
CA THR A 158 13.07 1.51 3.18
C THR A 158 11.67 1.03 2.88
N ASP A 159 11.00 0.56 3.92
CA ASP A 159 9.55 0.42 3.89
C ASP A 159 8.88 1.81 3.91
N ILE A 160 7.91 2.00 3.02
CA ILE A 160 7.07 3.20 2.89
C ILE A 160 5.60 2.93 3.25
N THR A 161 5.28 1.70 3.67
CA THR A 161 3.92 1.30 4.06
C THR A 161 3.62 1.61 5.53
N LEU A 162 4.65 1.74 6.37
CA LEU A 162 4.54 2.15 7.76
C LEU A 162 4.68 3.65 7.93
N ASN A 163 3.78 4.23 8.73
CA ASN A 163 3.89 5.62 9.18
C ASN A 163 5.06 5.82 10.17
N LEU A 164 5.50 7.07 10.31
CA LEU A 164 6.66 7.45 11.14
C LEU A 164 6.46 7.07 12.61
N GLN A 165 5.25 7.26 13.15
CA GLN A 165 4.95 6.94 14.55
C GLN A 165 5.18 5.46 14.87
N ARG A 166 4.68 4.55 14.01
CA ARG A 166 4.89 3.11 14.17
C ARG A 166 6.34 2.75 13.95
N ARG A 167 6.99 3.36 12.96
CA ARG A 167 8.40 3.13 12.68
C ARG A 167 9.29 3.46 13.89
N CYS A 168 9.03 4.57 14.58
CA CYS A 168 9.78 4.94 15.79
C CYS A 168 9.56 4.00 16.99
N LYS A 169 8.49 3.18 16.99
CA LYS A 169 8.23 2.19 18.04
C LYS A 169 8.92 0.85 17.78
N LEU A 170 9.53 0.64 16.62
CA LEU A 170 10.19 -0.61 16.26
C LEU A 170 11.52 -0.77 17.00
N THR A 171 11.88 -2.01 17.33
CA THR A 171 13.13 -2.31 18.05
C THR A 171 14.36 -2.10 17.17
N ASP A 172 15.49 -1.79 17.81
CA ASP A 172 16.79 -1.72 17.14
C ASP A 172 17.08 -3.03 16.38
N GLY A 173 17.53 -2.90 15.12
CA GLY A 173 17.77 -4.03 14.23
C GLY A 173 16.56 -4.48 13.39
N TRP A 174 15.39 -3.87 13.55
CA TRP A 174 14.23 -4.18 12.69
C TRP A 174 14.52 -3.93 11.20
N MET A 175 15.34 -2.92 10.90
CA MET A 175 15.77 -2.57 9.54
C MET A 175 16.68 -3.61 8.87
N ALA A 176 17.17 -4.62 9.60
CA ALA A 176 17.92 -5.74 9.03
C ALA A 176 17.01 -6.82 8.44
N LYS A 177 15.70 -6.79 8.72
CA LYS A 177 14.74 -7.74 8.14
C LYS A 177 14.43 -7.40 6.68
N PRO A 178 14.04 -8.38 5.85
CA PRO A 178 13.49 -8.11 4.53
C PRO A 178 12.35 -7.09 4.56
N ILE A 179 12.32 -6.14 3.61
CA ILE A 179 11.35 -5.03 3.60
C ILE A 179 9.90 -5.55 3.64
N TRP A 180 9.62 -6.65 2.94
CA TRP A 180 8.28 -7.25 2.93
C TRP A 180 7.81 -7.81 4.29
N LYS A 181 8.73 -8.19 5.18
CA LYS A 181 8.40 -8.61 6.56
C LYS A 181 8.15 -7.42 7.48
N GLN A 182 8.67 -6.25 7.11
CA GLN A 182 8.47 -5.00 7.84
C GLN A 182 7.14 -4.35 7.44
N ALA A 183 6.75 -4.49 6.17
CA ALA A 183 5.62 -3.79 5.57
C ALA A 183 4.28 -4.08 6.27
N ASP A 184 3.43 -3.06 6.38
CA ASP A 184 2.05 -3.21 6.81
C ASP A 184 1.24 -3.88 5.71
N PRO A 185 0.75 -5.12 5.92
CA PRO A 185 0.13 -5.88 4.85
C PRO A 185 -1.17 -5.29 4.28
N ARG A 186 -1.76 -4.29 4.95
CA ARG A 186 -2.97 -3.57 4.47
C ARG A 186 -2.66 -2.62 3.32
N PHE A 187 -1.42 -2.17 3.22
CA PHE A 187 -0.99 -1.18 2.23
C PHE A 187 -0.12 -1.76 1.12
N VAL A 188 0.23 -3.05 1.20
CA VAL A 188 0.95 -3.77 0.14
C VAL A 188 -0.04 -4.20 -0.94
N TRP A 189 -0.08 -3.45 -2.04
CA TRP A 189 -0.98 -3.68 -3.16
C TRP A 189 -0.76 -5.03 -3.84
N ASN A 190 0.50 -5.44 -4.02
CA ASN A 190 0.88 -6.69 -4.67
C ASN A 190 1.05 -7.86 -3.69
N ARG A 191 0.49 -7.81 -2.48
CA ARG A 191 0.73 -8.81 -1.44
C ARG A 191 0.53 -10.25 -1.93
N ASN A 192 -0.59 -10.50 -2.60
CA ASN A 192 -0.92 -11.83 -3.12
C ASN A 192 -0.03 -12.26 -4.29
N LEU A 193 0.51 -11.30 -5.05
CA LEU A 193 1.42 -11.59 -6.17
C LEU A 193 2.82 -11.98 -5.68
N LEU A 194 3.17 -11.61 -4.44
CA LEU A 194 4.49 -11.86 -3.87
C LEU A 194 4.61 -13.24 -3.20
N GLU A 195 3.52 -14.01 -3.06
CA GLU A 195 3.49 -15.28 -2.31
C GLU A 195 4.53 -16.28 -2.84
N ASP A 196 4.57 -16.51 -4.16
CA ASP A 196 5.50 -17.48 -4.77
C ASP A 196 6.97 -17.05 -4.59
N LEU A 197 7.26 -15.75 -4.70
CA LEU A 197 8.61 -15.19 -4.49
C LEU A 197 9.07 -15.34 -3.03
N ILE A 198 8.13 -15.17 -2.08
CA ILE A 198 8.39 -15.34 -0.66
C ILE A 198 8.65 -16.81 -0.33
N GLU A 199 7.88 -17.74 -0.90
CA GLU A 199 8.07 -19.18 -0.73
C GLU A 199 9.42 -19.65 -1.29
N ALA A 200 9.83 -19.10 -2.43
CA ALA A 200 11.15 -19.31 -3.04
C ALA A 200 12.32 -18.67 -2.27
N LYS A 201 12.06 -17.99 -1.14
CA LYS A 201 13.06 -17.29 -0.29
C LYS A 201 13.86 -16.21 -1.03
N LEU A 202 13.23 -15.54 -2.00
CA LEU A 202 13.85 -14.49 -2.80
C LEU A 202 13.70 -13.11 -2.15
N ASP A 203 14.03 -13.02 -0.86
CA ASP A 203 13.80 -11.83 -0.03
C ASP A 203 14.32 -10.52 -0.67
N GLU A 204 15.44 -10.57 -1.42
CA GLU A 204 16.10 -9.44 -2.07
C GLU A 204 15.39 -8.92 -3.33
N PHE A 205 14.37 -9.65 -3.81
CA PHE A 205 13.60 -9.35 -5.02
C PHE A 205 12.12 -9.06 -4.72
N VAL A 206 11.67 -9.27 -3.49
CA VAL A 206 10.29 -9.04 -3.06
C VAL A 206 10.09 -7.56 -2.77
N ILE A 207 9.42 -6.84 -3.69
CA ILE A 207 9.17 -5.40 -3.58
C ILE A 207 7.71 -5.13 -3.18
N PRO A 208 7.44 -4.65 -1.96
CA PRO A 208 6.10 -4.21 -1.58
C PRO A 208 5.74 -2.92 -2.33
N LEU A 209 4.66 -2.95 -3.11
CA LEU A 209 4.15 -1.78 -3.82
C LEU A 209 3.04 -1.12 -3.00
N LEU A 210 3.18 0.18 -2.74
CA LEU A 210 2.16 1.01 -2.13
C LEU A 210 1.28 1.62 -3.23
N GLN A 211 -0.03 1.38 -3.20
CA GLN A 211 -0.97 2.11 -4.05
C GLN A 211 -1.47 3.37 -3.35
N GLY A 212 -1.18 4.54 -3.91
CA GLY A 212 -1.57 5.79 -3.31
C GLY A 212 -1.07 6.99 -4.10
N ASN A 213 -0.61 8.01 -3.38
CA ASN A 213 -0.01 9.18 -3.98
C ASN A 213 0.94 9.83 -2.98
N ILE A 214 2.14 10.13 -3.44
CA ILE A 214 3.18 10.83 -2.70
C ILE A 214 3.28 12.18 -3.41
N LEU A 215 2.89 13.27 -2.72
CA LEU A 215 2.77 14.68 -3.18
C LEU A 215 1.40 15.20 -3.67
N CYS A 216 0.35 14.39 -3.85
CA CYS A 216 -0.99 14.92 -4.21
C CYS A 216 -2.13 13.96 -3.80
N TYR A 217 -3.39 14.39 -3.89
CA TYR A 217 -4.52 13.71 -3.23
C TYR A 217 -5.24 12.67 -4.11
N ARG A 218 -5.35 11.44 -3.59
CA ARG A 218 -6.43 10.44 -3.75
C ARG A 218 -6.60 9.68 -5.08
N THR A 219 -6.52 8.36 -4.98
CA THR A 219 -7.26 7.38 -5.80
C THR A 219 -8.54 6.97 -5.06
N ARG A 220 -9.66 6.76 -5.77
CA ARG A 220 -10.94 6.29 -5.21
C ARG A 220 -11.27 4.92 -5.82
N MET A 221 -11.50 3.91 -4.98
CA MET A 221 -11.99 2.59 -5.42
C MET A 221 -13.52 2.54 -5.26
N TRP A 222 -14.18 1.67 -6.05
CA TRP A 222 -15.65 1.61 -6.15
C TRP A 222 -16.35 0.84 -5.02
N ARG A 223 -15.61 0.16 -4.13
CA ARG A 223 -16.20 -0.56 -2.99
C ARG A 223 -16.55 0.37 -1.84
N ARG A 224 -17.62 0.07 -1.09
CA ARG A 224 -18.10 0.85 0.07
C ARG A 224 -18.50 -0.08 1.22
N GLY A 225 -18.62 0.48 2.43
CA GLY A 225 -18.98 -0.25 3.65
C GLY A 225 -17.82 -0.97 4.32
N ALA A 226 -18.16 -1.80 5.31
CA ALA A 226 -17.23 -2.68 6.01
C ALA A 226 -17.54 -4.17 5.75
N ASN A 227 -16.55 -5.04 5.98
CA ASN A 227 -16.75 -6.48 6.05
C ASN A 227 -17.11 -6.94 7.48
N LEU A 228 -17.40 -8.23 7.68
CA LEU A 228 -17.72 -8.79 9.00
C LEU A 228 -16.54 -8.76 10.00
N GLN A 229 -15.31 -8.51 9.54
CA GLN A 229 -14.13 -8.38 10.40
C GLN A 229 -13.93 -6.95 10.91
N GLY A 230 -14.65 -5.96 10.38
CA GLY A 230 -14.47 -4.55 10.72
C GLY A 230 -13.57 -3.77 9.75
N ASP A 231 -13.13 -4.38 8.65
CA ASP A 231 -12.31 -3.69 7.65
C ASP A 231 -13.20 -2.85 6.74
N THR A 232 -12.93 -1.55 6.69
CA THR A 232 -13.65 -0.61 5.82
C THR A 232 -13.05 -0.55 4.43
N ALA A 233 -13.90 -0.47 3.40
CA ALA A 233 -13.48 -0.15 2.05
C ALA A 233 -12.99 1.31 1.96
N ASN A 234 -12.14 1.61 0.98
CA ASN A 234 -11.55 2.95 0.77
C ASN A 234 -10.83 3.51 2.01
N SER A 235 -10.22 2.63 2.81
CA SER A 235 -9.38 3.01 3.94
C SER A 235 -8.07 3.62 3.42
N ILE A 236 -7.79 4.86 3.81
CA ILE A 236 -6.63 5.64 3.40
C ILE A 236 -6.01 6.23 4.66
N GLU A 237 -4.72 5.97 4.87
CA GLU A 237 -3.87 6.72 5.79
C GLU A 237 -3.22 7.86 5.00
N THR A 238 -3.36 9.10 5.48
CA THR A 238 -2.68 10.28 4.95
C THR A 238 -1.70 10.77 6.00
N GLU A 239 -0.41 10.72 5.69
CA GLU A 239 0.65 11.18 6.58
C GLU A 239 1.30 12.44 5.99
N GLN A 240 1.36 13.50 6.79
CA GLN A 240 2.12 14.70 6.49
C GLN A 240 3.39 14.73 7.33
N LEU A 241 4.54 14.70 6.66
CA LEU A 241 5.84 14.82 7.29
C LEU A 241 6.39 16.24 7.17
N LEU A 242 6.95 16.75 8.25
CA LEU A 242 7.68 18.02 8.29
C LEU A 242 9.04 17.79 8.93
N GLU A 243 10.11 18.20 8.24
CA GLU A 243 11.48 18.17 8.75
C GLU A 243 12.06 19.59 8.72
N THR A 244 12.35 20.13 9.90
CA THR A 244 12.85 21.50 10.07
C THR A 244 13.91 21.50 11.16
N GLU A 245 15.09 22.06 10.89
CA GLU A 245 16.17 22.26 11.89
C GLU A 245 16.56 20.98 12.66
N GLY A 246 16.48 19.82 12.01
CA GLY A 246 16.78 18.51 12.62
C GLY A 246 15.65 17.91 13.46
N PHE A 247 14.53 18.62 13.61
CA PHE A 247 13.29 18.08 14.17
C PHE A 247 12.45 17.44 13.06
N ARG A 248 11.78 16.34 13.40
CA ARG A 248 10.84 15.63 12.51
C ARG A 248 9.49 15.52 13.20
N SER A 249 8.45 15.93 12.48
CA SER A 249 7.06 15.81 12.91
C SER A 249 6.28 15.02 11.87
N SER A 250 5.33 14.21 12.33
CA SER A 250 4.37 13.48 11.51
C SER A 250 2.97 13.77 11.99
N PHE A 251 2.08 14.09 11.06
CA PHE A 251 0.65 14.26 11.30
C PHE A 251 -0.12 13.23 10.46
N LEU A 252 -0.86 12.34 11.13
CA LEU A 252 -1.56 11.23 10.50
C LEU A 252 -3.08 11.46 10.53
N GLN A 253 -3.73 11.27 9.38
CA GLN A 253 -5.18 11.26 9.27
C GLN A 253 -5.65 9.94 8.66
N PHE A 254 -6.65 9.32 9.28
CA PHE A 254 -7.32 8.14 8.73
C PHE A 254 -8.65 8.54 8.08
N ARG A 255 -8.92 7.99 6.90
CA ARG A 255 -10.20 8.15 6.20
C ARG A 255 -10.67 6.79 5.70
N GLY A 256 -11.91 6.43 5.96
CA GLY A 256 -12.52 5.20 5.46
C GLY A 256 -13.97 5.40 5.00
N SER A 257 -14.58 4.33 4.49
CA SER A 257 -16.04 4.24 4.38
C SER A 257 -16.67 4.15 5.77
N VAL A 258 -17.94 4.56 5.90
CA VAL A 258 -18.71 4.38 7.15
C VAL A 258 -18.72 2.88 7.52
N PRO A 259 -18.34 2.50 8.76
CA PRO A 259 -18.08 1.10 9.16
C PRO A 259 -19.35 0.29 9.43
N LEU A 260 -20.36 0.45 8.56
CA LEU A 260 -21.59 -0.32 8.58
C LEU A 260 -21.57 -1.36 7.46
N LEU A 261 -22.45 -2.36 7.58
CA LEU A 261 -22.73 -3.29 6.49
C LEU A 261 -23.71 -2.60 5.53
N TRP A 262 -23.19 -2.00 4.47
CA TRP A 262 -23.99 -1.33 3.45
C TRP A 262 -23.36 -1.46 2.08
N GLU A 263 -24.22 -1.39 1.07
CA GLU A 263 -23.81 -1.42 -0.32
C GLU A 263 -24.48 -0.29 -1.10
N GLN A 264 -23.82 0.10 -2.18
CA GLN A 264 -24.36 1.04 -3.15
C GLN A 264 -24.40 0.30 -4.48
N ILE A 265 -25.61 -0.11 -4.87
CA ILE A 265 -25.81 -0.90 -6.09
C ILE A 265 -25.68 0.06 -7.27
N VAL A 266 -24.68 -0.17 -8.12
CA VAL A 266 -24.45 0.64 -9.32
C VAL A 266 -25.57 0.36 -10.32
N ASP A 267 -26.32 1.40 -10.66
CA ASP A 267 -27.30 1.43 -11.73
C ASP A 267 -26.98 2.57 -12.71
N LEU A 268 -27.78 2.74 -13.77
CA LEU A 268 -27.63 3.86 -14.71
C LEU A 268 -28.08 5.22 -14.10
N SER A 269 -28.45 5.26 -12.82
CA SER A 269 -28.93 6.47 -12.16
C SER A 269 -27.77 7.41 -11.82
N TYR A 270 -28.03 8.72 -11.85
CA TYR A 270 -27.05 9.75 -11.51
C TYR A 270 -26.49 9.61 -10.08
N LYS A 271 -27.32 9.18 -9.12
CA LYS A 271 -26.92 8.82 -7.76
C LYS A 271 -27.44 7.40 -7.47
N PRO A 272 -26.58 6.37 -7.47
CA PRO A 272 -27.02 5.01 -7.22
C PRO A 272 -27.52 4.86 -5.79
N ARG A 273 -28.59 4.07 -5.59
CA ARG A 273 -29.27 3.94 -4.30
C ARG A 273 -28.39 3.23 -3.28
N LEU A 274 -28.43 3.74 -2.05
CA LEU A 274 -27.76 3.12 -0.91
C LEU A 274 -28.70 2.11 -0.25
N ARG A 275 -28.17 0.94 0.11
CA ARG A 275 -28.89 -0.08 0.89
C ARG A 275 -28.07 -0.46 2.11
N ILE A 276 -28.62 -0.17 3.30
CA ILE A 276 -28.09 -0.69 4.56
C ILE A 276 -28.55 -2.14 4.69
N ILE A 277 -27.63 -3.03 5.01
CA ILE A 277 -27.89 -4.45 5.22
C ILE A 277 -28.16 -4.62 6.71
N ASP A 278 -29.43 -4.85 7.05
CA ASP A 278 -29.80 -5.13 8.43
C ASP A 278 -29.23 -6.50 8.83
N ASN A 279 -28.39 -6.51 9.86
CA ASN A 279 -27.67 -7.68 10.32
C ASN A 279 -27.32 -7.49 11.80
N GLU A 280 -27.63 -8.51 12.60
CA GLU A 280 -27.37 -8.55 14.05
C GLU A 280 -25.89 -8.38 14.41
N GLN A 281 -24.98 -8.64 13.47
CA GLN A 281 -23.54 -8.48 13.67
C GLN A 281 -23.04 -7.05 13.46
N THR A 282 -23.86 -6.14 12.91
CA THR A 282 -23.45 -4.75 12.62
C THR A 282 -22.84 -4.04 13.83
N PRO A 283 -23.41 -4.10 15.06
CA PRO A 283 -22.81 -3.47 16.22
C PRO A 283 -21.40 -4.02 16.53
N LYS A 284 -21.22 -5.34 16.39
CA LYS A 284 -19.91 -6.00 16.60
C LYS A 284 -18.90 -5.61 15.53
N VAL A 285 -19.35 -5.36 14.30
CA VAL A 285 -18.48 -4.88 13.20
C VAL A 285 -17.95 -3.49 13.51
N VAL A 286 -18.83 -2.58 13.95
CA VAL A 286 -18.45 -1.21 14.33
C VAL A 286 -17.51 -1.22 15.55
N GLU A 287 -17.83 -2.03 16.56
CA GLU A 287 -16.98 -2.22 17.74
C GLU A 287 -15.58 -2.72 17.36
N ARG A 288 -15.48 -3.78 16.55
CA ARG A 288 -14.19 -4.32 16.07
C ARG A 288 -13.39 -3.27 15.30
N HIS A 289 -14.05 -2.53 14.42
CA HIS A 289 -13.42 -1.47 13.63
C HIS A 289 -12.76 -0.42 14.54
N PHE A 290 -13.50 0.08 15.53
CA PHE A 290 -12.97 1.11 16.43
C PHE A 290 -11.96 0.59 17.45
N LEU A 291 -12.10 -0.65 17.92
CA LEU A 291 -11.07 -1.29 18.74
C LEU A 291 -9.74 -1.40 17.99
N ASP A 292 -9.78 -1.80 16.71
CA ASP A 292 -8.61 -1.87 15.83
C ASP A 292 -8.01 -0.49 15.56
N LEU A 293 -8.84 0.55 15.34
CA LEU A 293 -8.35 1.94 15.23
C LEU A 293 -7.68 2.41 16.53
N SER A 294 -8.33 2.20 17.68
CA SER A 294 -7.82 2.66 18.97
C SER A 294 -6.55 1.94 19.40
N GLN A 295 -6.43 0.64 19.11
CA GLN A 295 -5.20 -0.10 19.36
C GLN A 295 -4.02 0.44 18.54
N ARG A 296 -4.28 0.92 17.32
CA ARG A 296 -3.23 1.36 16.39
C ARG A 296 -2.83 2.81 16.56
N TYR A 297 -3.80 3.70 16.79
CA TYR A 297 -3.58 5.16 16.82
C TYR A 297 -3.76 5.77 18.20
N GLY A 298 -4.31 5.04 19.17
CA GLY A 298 -4.65 5.57 20.49
C GLY A 298 -6.05 6.19 20.48
N ASP A 299 -6.17 7.43 20.92
CA ASP A 299 -7.47 8.10 21.01
C ASP A 299 -8.01 8.43 19.62
N VAL A 300 -9.27 8.07 19.36
CA VAL A 300 -9.89 8.23 18.04
C VAL A 300 -11.05 9.21 18.12
N VAL A 301 -11.03 10.21 17.23
CA VAL A 301 -12.15 11.11 16.98
C VAL A 301 -12.77 10.76 15.63
N ALA A 302 -13.99 10.24 15.64
CA ALA A 302 -14.75 9.91 14.46
C ALA A 302 -15.53 11.15 13.97
N VAL A 303 -15.08 11.74 12.86
CA VAL A 303 -15.75 12.88 12.22
C VAL A 303 -16.60 12.38 11.04
N ASP A 304 -17.91 12.54 11.16
CA ASP A 304 -18.89 12.21 10.12
C ASP A 304 -19.33 13.47 9.38
N LEU A 305 -19.00 13.52 8.08
CA LEU A 305 -19.29 14.64 7.17
C LEU A 305 -20.44 14.34 6.20
N THR A 306 -21.22 13.28 6.45
CA THR A 306 -22.31 12.87 5.55
C THR A 306 -23.46 13.89 5.51
N ASP A 307 -24.15 13.94 4.37
CA ASP A 307 -25.38 14.72 4.23
C ASP A 307 -26.46 14.14 5.14
N LYS A 308 -27.18 14.99 5.88
CA LYS A 308 -28.28 14.55 6.75
C LYS A 308 -29.59 14.34 5.98
N HIS A 309 -29.61 14.58 4.68
CA HIS A 309 -30.76 14.41 3.81
C HIS A 309 -30.68 13.16 2.92
N GLY A 310 -31.85 12.62 2.54
CA GLY A 310 -31.98 11.48 1.64
C GLY A 310 -31.36 10.18 2.18
N ASP A 311 -30.87 9.34 1.26
CA ASP A 311 -30.30 8.03 1.59
C ASP A 311 -29.03 8.11 2.45
N GLU A 312 -28.24 9.19 2.32
CA GLU A 312 -27.06 9.44 3.16
C GLU A 312 -27.45 9.81 4.59
N GLY A 313 -28.57 10.53 4.77
CA GLY A 313 -29.10 10.84 6.10
C GLY A 313 -29.50 9.59 6.87
N LEU A 314 -30.05 8.57 6.19
CA LEU A 314 -30.35 7.27 6.79
C LEU A 314 -29.06 6.56 7.24
N LEU A 315 -28.01 6.60 6.42
CA LEU A 315 -26.70 6.04 6.78
C LEU A 315 -26.08 6.78 7.97
N SER A 316 -26.12 8.11 7.97
CA SER A 316 -25.63 8.95 9.07
C SER A 316 -26.37 8.65 10.37
N ALA A 317 -27.69 8.53 10.32
CA ALA A 317 -28.52 8.21 11.48
C ALA A 317 -28.21 6.81 12.04
N ALA A 318 -28.08 5.81 11.16
CA ALA A 318 -27.68 4.46 11.55
C ALA A 318 -26.30 4.46 12.21
N TYR A 319 -25.33 5.16 11.62
CA TYR A 319 -23.99 5.25 12.16
C TYR A 319 -23.96 5.95 13.52
N ALA A 320 -24.66 7.09 13.66
CA ALA A 320 -24.80 7.80 14.92
C ALA A 320 -25.45 6.93 16.01
N ASN A 321 -26.36 6.02 15.64
CA ASN A 321 -26.97 5.09 16.60
C ASN A 321 -25.94 4.08 17.13
N GLU A 322 -25.15 3.49 16.24
CA GLU A 322 -24.08 2.56 16.64
C GLU A 322 -23.01 3.28 17.49
N MET A 323 -22.63 4.51 17.14
CA MET A 323 -21.63 5.28 17.89
C MET A 323 -22.06 5.61 19.32
N LYS A 324 -23.37 5.70 19.62
CA LYS A 324 -23.86 5.87 21.01
C LYS A 324 -23.52 4.67 21.90
N THR A 325 -23.34 3.50 21.31
CA THR A 325 -22.97 2.27 22.05
C THR A 325 -21.48 2.19 22.35
N LEU A 326 -20.66 3.06 21.75
CA LEU A 326 -19.20 3.10 21.89
C LEU A 326 -18.75 4.40 22.59
N PRO A 327 -18.93 4.52 23.92
CA PRO A 327 -18.57 5.74 24.65
C PRO A 327 -17.06 6.02 24.69
N SER A 328 -16.23 5.04 24.34
CA SER A 328 -14.77 5.18 24.24
C SER A 328 -14.32 5.99 23.03
N VAL A 329 -15.19 6.24 22.04
CA VAL A 329 -14.85 6.97 20.82
C VAL A 329 -15.62 8.27 20.74
N ARG A 330 -14.91 9.37 20.53
CA ARG A 330 -15.52 10.69 20.35
C ARG A 330 -16.14 10.78 18.96
N TYR A 331 -17.47 10.84 18.86
CA TYR A 331 -18.20 10.99 17.59
C TYR A 331 -18.68 12.44 17.36
N CYS A 332 -18.26 13.04 16.24
CA CYS A 332 -18.68 14.37 15.81
C CYS A 332 -19.41 14.27 14.46
N SER A 333 -20.68 14.69 14.41
CA SER A 333 -21.47 14.74 13.18
C SER A 333 -21.61 16.17 12.68
N PHE A 334 -21.13 16.45 11.48
CA PHE A 334 -21.15 17.77 10.86
C PHE A 334 -21.70 17.69 9.44
N ASP A 335 -22.83 18.36 9.19
CA ASP A 335 -23.46 18.37 7.87
C ASP A 335 -22.69 19.29 6.91
N PHE A 336 -21.71 18.72 6.21
CA PHE A 336 -20.82 19.48 5.34
C PHE A 336 -21.58 20.19 4.21
N HIS A 337 -22.59 19.54 3.63
CA HIS A 337 -23.35 20.09 2.50
C HIS A 337 -24.25 21.25 2.93
N HIS A 338 -24.85 21.17 4.12
CA HIS A 338 -25.63 22.28 4.68
C HIS A 338 -24.72 23.47 5.02
N PHE A 339 -23.66 23.24 5.80
CA PHE A 339 -22.83 24.31 6.32
C PHE A 339 -21.92 24.93 5.25
N CYS A 340 -21.21 24.11 4.46
CA CYS A 340 -20.22 24.56 3.48
C CYS A 340 -20.78 24.68 2.04
N SER A 341 -22.10 24.81 1.88
CA SER A 341 -22.72 25.09 0.58
C SER A 341 -22.09 26.34 -0.06
N ASN A 342 -21.94 26.32 -1.39
CA ASN A 342 -21.28 27.37 -2.19
C ASN A 342 -19.78 27.59 -1.93
N SER A 343 -19.05 26.58 -1.42
CA SER A 343 -17.60 26.67 -1.12
C SER A 343 -17.26 27.70 -0.04
N ASN A 344 -18.19 27.97 0.87
CA ASN A 344 -17.94 28.80 2.04
C ASN A 344 -17.20 27.97 3.11
N PHE A 345 -15.87 27.96 3.02
CA PHE A 345 -15.01 27.20 3.92
C PHE A 345 -14.80 27.86 5.29
N ASP A 346 -15.23 29.11 5.47
CA ASP A 346 -15.11 29.81 6.76
C ASP A 346 -15.87 29.09 7.88
N LYS A 347 -16.93 28.36 7.50
CA LYS A 347 -17.72 27.53 8.43
C LYS A 347 -17.03 26.23 8.84
N LEU A 348 -15.90 25.87 8.25
CA LEU A 348 -15.05 24.80 8.77
C LEU A 348 -14.44 25.16 10.12
N GLN A 349 -14.32 26.45 10.44
CA GLN A 349 -13.89 26.88 11.77
C GLN A 349 -14.84 26.33 12.84
N ILE A 350 -16.14 26.26 12.58
CA ILE A 350 -17.13 25.69 13.52
C ILE A 350 -16.83 24.21 13.79
N LEU A 351 -16.46 23.45 12.75
CA LEU A 351 -16.05 22.07 12.92
C LEU A 351 -14.74 22.00 13.71
N TYR A 352 -13.74 22.81 13.34
CA TYR A 352 -12.45 22.87 14.03
C TYR A 352 -12.63 23.17 15.52
N ASP A 353 -13.42 24.18 15.87
CA ASP A 353 -13.68 24.56 17.26
C ASP A 353 -14.28 23.38 18.06
N GLN A 354 -15.14 22.55 17.44
CA GLN A 354 -15.74 21.37 18.10
C GLN A 354 -14.77 20.22 18.38
N VAL A 355 -13.65 20.14 17.65
CA VAL A 355 -12.66 19.07 17.76
C VAL A 355 -11.29 19.59 18.22
N SER A 356 -11.13 20.90 18.38
CA SER A 356 -9.87 21.58 18.71
C SER A 356 -9.26 21.06 20.01
N GLU A 357 -10.07 20.94 21.08
CA GLU A 357 -9.64 20.36 22.35
C GLU A 357 -9.16 18.91 22.20
N ASP A 358 -9.74 18.15 21.27
CA ASP A 358 -9.33 16.77 21.03
C ASP A 358 -8.03 16.69 20.22
N PHE A 359 -7.80 17.64 19.29
CA PHE A 359 -6.52 17.80 18.62
C PHE A 359 -5.40 18.15 19.60
N GLU A 360 -5.62 19.12 20.49
CA GLU A 360 -4.62 19.54 21.48
C GLU A 360 -4.24 18.42 22.46
N LYS A 361 -5.19 17.53 22.81
CA LYS A 361 -4.89 16.35 23.65
C LYS A 361 -4.00 15.33 22.93
N GLN A 362 -4.11 15.24 21.60
CA GLN A 362 -3.39 14.26 20.80
C GLN A 362 -1.97 14.70 20.42
N GLY A 363 -1.64 15.99 20.61
CA GLY A 363 -0.31 16.57 20.40
C GLY A 363 -0.24 17.44 19.16
#